data_AF-A0A2V8ULZ8-F1
#
_entry.id   AF-A0A2V8ULZ8-F1
#
_cell.length_a   1.000
_cell.length_b   1.000
_cell.length_c   1.000
_cell.angle_alpha   90.00
_cell.angle_beta   90.00
_cell.angle_gamma   90.00
#
_symmetry.space_group_name_H-M   'P 1'
#
loop_
_entity.id
_entity.type
_entity.pdbx_description
1 polymer ?
#
loop_
_entity_poly.entity_id
_entity_poly.type
_entity_poly.pdbx_seq_one_letter_code
_entity_poly.pdbx_strand_id
1 'polypeptide(L)' 'VYQYAGVPLKTYHGLLQAGSKGSYFNHYIRSRFPHAALRVVAPITFS' A
#
# COMPACT_ATOMS: atom_id res chain seq x y z
N VAL A 1 7.79 -2.02 -4.27
CA VAL A 1 6.36 -1.88 -3.90
C VAL A 1 6.22 -2.21 -2.42
N TYR A 2 5.35 -1.54 -1.67
CA TYR A 2 5.10 -1.83 -0.25
C TYR A 2 3.70 -2.39 -0.05
N GLN A 3 3.54 -3.28 0.92
CA GLN A 3 2.24 -3.76 1.38
C GLN A 3 1.99 -3.26 2.80
N TYR A 4 0.81 -2.71 3.04
CA TYR A 4 0.34 -2.25 4.35
C TYR A 4 -0.73 -3.23 4.86
N ALA A 5 -0.60 -3.70 6.09
CA ALA A 5 -1.49 -4.70 6.70
C ALA A 5 -2.45 -4.05 7.70
N GLY A 6 -3.66 -4.62 7.84
CA GLY A 6 -4.65 -4.15 8.82
C GLY A 6 -5.30 -2.79 8.49
N VAL A 7 -5.19 -2.33 7.25
CA VAL A 7 -5.84 -1.08 6.81
C VAL A 7 -7.36 -1.28 6.76
N PRO A 8 -8.17 -0.49 7.49
CA PRO A 8 -9.62 -0.60 7.45
C PRO A 8 -10.17 -0.37 6.04
N LEU A 9 -11.23 -1.10 5.69
CA LEU A 9 -11.85 -1.02 4.36
C LEU A 9 -12.28 0.42 3.99
N LYS A 10 -12.78 1.20 4.97
CA LYS A 10 -13.09 2.62 4.80
C LYS A 10 -11.88 3.46 4.36
N THR A 11 -10.69 3.15 4.88
CA THR A 11 -9.46 3.88 4.56
C THR A 11 -9.00 3.54 3.14
N TYR A 12 -9.15 2.28 2.73
CA TYR A 12 -8.92 1.84 1.36
C TYR A 12 -9.87 2.54 0.37
N HIS A 13 -11.18 2.55 0.64
CA HIS A 13 -12.14 3.25 -0.22
C HIS A 13 -11.88 4.75 -0.27
N GLY A 14 -11.56 5.38 0.86
CA GLY A 14 -11.19 6.79 0.89
C GLY A 14 -9.95 7.10 0.03
N LEU A 15 -8.95 6.21 -0.01
CA LEU A 15 -7.80 6.36 -0.92
C LEU A 15 -8.22 6.27 -2.40
N LEU A 16 -9.13 5.36 -2.73
CA LEU A 16 -9.65 5.24 -4.11
C LEU A 16 -10.39 6.50 -4.55
N GLN A 17 -11.17 7.11 -3.65
CA GLN A 17 -11.99 8.29 -3.91
C GLN A 17 -11.24 9.63 -3.74
N ALA A 18 -10.08 9.64 -3.09
CA ALA A 18 -9.34 10.87 -2.83
C ALA A 18 -8.92 11.58 -4.13
N GLY A 19 -9.15 12.90 -4.17
CA GLY A 19 -8.70 13.77 -5.26
C GLY A 19 -7.18 13.84 -5.39
N SER A 20 -6.44 13.61 -4.29
CA SER A 20 -4.99 13.37 -4.30
C SER A 20 -4.63 12.14 -3.49
N LYS A 21 -4.18 11.09 -4.20
CA LYS A 21 -3.80 9.81 -3.58
C LYS A 21 -2.54 9.92 -2.73
N GLY A 22 -1.57 10.73 -3.17
CA GLY A 22 -0.34 10.96 -2.42
C GLY A 22 -0.58 11.69 -1.11
N SER A 23 -1.39 12.76 -1.12
CA SER A 23 -1.76 13.48 0.10
C SER A 23 -2.54 12.59 1.06
N TYR A 24 -3.54 11.87 0.56
CA TYR A 24 -4.33 10.94 1.38
C TYR A 24 -3.46 9.83 1.98
N PHE A 25 -2.58 9.21 1.17
CA PHE A 25 -1.66 8.18 1.65
C PHE A 25 -0.76 8.69 2.78
N ASN A 26 -0.13 9.85 2.59
CA ASN A 26 0.76 10.42 3.61
C ASN A 26 0.02 10.77 4.90
N HIS A 27 -1.22 11.26 4.81
CA HIS A 27 -1.97 11.67 5.99
C HIS A 27 -2.60 10.49 6.73
N TYR A 28 -3.19 9.52 6.01
CA TYR A 28 -4.06 8.50 6.59
C TYR A 28 -3.45 7.09 6.64
N ILE A 29 -2.37 6.80 5.92
CA ILE A 29 -1.82 5.44 5.79
C ILE A 29 -0.37 5.36 6.25
N ARG A 30 0.49 6.26 5.75
CA ARG A 30 1.93 6.23 6.03
C ARG A 30 2.19 6.27 7.53
N SER A 31 3.04 5.34 8.00
CA SER A 31 3.43 5.18 9.41
C SER A 31 2.29 4.89 10.40
N ARG A 32 1.04 4.70 9.93
CA ARG A 32 -0.10 4.34 10.79
C ARG A 32 -0.42 2.84 10.80
N PHE A 33 0.09 2.10 9.82
CA PHE A 33 -0.12 0.67 9.72
C PHE A 33 1.21 -0.08 9.51
N PRO A 34 1.33 -1.31 10.02
CA PRO A 34 2.45 -2.19 9.73
C PRO A 34 2.62 -2.35 8.22
N HIS A 35 3.86 -2.28 7.74
CA HIS A 35 4.16 -2.41 6.33
C HIS A 35 5.48 -3.11 6.08
N ALA A 36 5.56 -3.79 4.94
CA ALA A 36 6.76 -4.46 4.48
C ALA A 36 7.01 -4.12 3.01
N ALA A 37 8.28 -4.04 2.64
CA ALA A 37 8.66 -4.03 1.24
C ALA A 37 8.31 -5.39 0.62
N LEU A 38 7.54 -5.37 -0.46
CA LEU A 38 7.33 -6.58 -1.26
C LEU A 38 8.64 -6.89 -1.98
N ARG A 39 9.22 -8.05 -1.65
CA ARG A 39 10.30 -8.61 -2.45
C ARG A 39 9.70 -9.15 -3.74
N VAL A 40 10.09 -8.53 -4.85
CA VAL A 40 9.88 -9.13 -6.16
C VAL A 40 10.95 -10.21 -6.30
N VAL A 41 10.54 -11.46 -6.19
CA VAL A 41 11.41 -12.58 -6.55
C VAL A 41 11.46 -12.60 -8.07
N ALA A 42 12.66 -12.65 -8.65
CA ALA A 42 12.81 -12.74 -10.10
C ALA A 42 12.02 -13.96 -10.62
N PRO A 43 11.35 -13.86 -11.77
CA PRO A 43 10.66 -15.01 -12.36
C PRO A 43 11.66 -16.15 -12.53
N ILE A 44 11.27 -17.34 -12.10
CA ILE A 44 12.09 -18.55 -12.26
C ILE A 44 12.13 -18.85 -13.76
N THR A 45 13.24 -18.50 -14.42
CA THR A 45 13.51 -18.92 -15.79
C THR A 45 14.04 -20.35 -15.74
N PHE A 46 13.26 -21.30 -16.27
CA PHE A 46 13.77 -22.62 -16.61
C PHE A 46 14.54 -22.50 -17.94
N SER A 47 15.82 -22.88 -17.92
CA SER A 47 16.70 -22.99 -19.09
C SER A 47 16.46 -24.30 -19.83
#